data_AF-D8M0B0-F1
#
_entry.id   AF-D8M0B0-F1
#
_cell.length_a   1.000
_cell.length_b   1.000
_cell.length_c   1.000
_cell.angle_alpha   90.00
_cell.angle_beta   90.00
_cell.angle_gamma   90.00
#
_symmetry.space_group_name_H-M   'P 1'
#
loop_
_entity.id
_entity.type
_entity.pdbx_description
1 polymer ?
#
loop_
_entity_poly.entity_id
_entity_poly.type
_entity_poly.pdbx_seq_one_letter_code
_entity_poly.pdbx_strand_id
1 'polypeptide(L)' 'MTETLQNEVLELAKTAMSLYSVEKDIAKHIKCQLDSLKGGVWHVVVGKEFGSYITHDRNCFIHFSIGDYSFLVFRIG' A
#
# COMPACT_ATOMS: atom_id res chain seq x y z
N MET A 1 -2.79 -13.13 4.91
CA MET A 1 -1.96 -12.62 3.81
C MET A 1 -0.75 -13.53 3.71
N THR A 2 -0.38 -14.00 2.52
CA THR A 2 0.84 -14.81 2.36
C THR A 2 2.07 -13.93 2.51
N GLU A 3 3.13 -14.44 3.15
CA GLU A 3 4.40 -13.74 3.38
C GLU A 3 4.99 -13.14 2.08
N THR A 4 4.71 -13.81 0.95
CA THR A 4 5.07 -13.37 -0.40
C THR A 4 4.45 -12.01 -0.77
N LEU A 5 3.16 -11.80 -0.45
CA LEU A 5 2.45 -10.56 -0.81
C LEU A 5 2.95 -9.35 0.00
N GLN A 6 3.32 -9.59 1.27
CA GLN A 6 3.91 -8.54 2.10
C GLN A 6 5.24 -8.07 1.53
N ASN A 7 6.11 -9.00 1.13
CA ASN A 7 7.38 -8.67 0.50
C ASN A 7 7.19 -7.95 -0.85
N GLU A 8 6.25 -8.39 -1.69
CA GLU A 8 5.93 -7.70 -2.95
C GLU A 8 5.51 -6.24 -2.71
N VAL A 9 4.58 -5.99 -1.78
CA VAL A 9 4.11 -4.63 -1.47
C VAL A 9 5.23 -3.76 -0.93
N LEU A 10 6.12 -4.32 -0.11
CA LEU A 10 7.23 -3.60 0.49
C LEU A 10 8.29 -3.19 -0.54
N GLU A 11 8.67 -4.08 -1.46
CA GLU A 11 9.58 -3.75 -2.56
C GLU A 11 8.98 -2.72 -3.52
N LEU A 12 7.67 -2.82 -3.76
CA LEU A 12 6.95 -1.89 -4.61
C LEU A 12 6.84 -0.50 -3.98
N ALA A 13 6.66 -0.41 -2.66
CA ALA A 13 6.70 0.84 -1.92
C ALA A 13 8.09 1.49 -1.94
N LYS A 14 9.17 0.70 -1.73
CA LYS A 14 10.55 1.20 -1.87
C LYS A 14 10.83 1.77 -3.26
N THR A 15 10.41 1.05 -4.29
CA THR A 15 10.57 1.48 -5.69
C THR A 15 9.80 2.76 -5.94
N ALA A 16 8.55 2.85 -5.48
CA ALA A 16 7.72 4.04 -5.63
C ALA A 16 8.32 5.26 -4.90
N MET A 17 8.88 5.09 -3.69
CA MET A 17 9.57 6.17 -2.97
C MET A 17 10.85 6.65 -3.66
N SER A 18 11.50 5.80 -4.47
CA SER A 18 12.67 6.19 -5.26
C SER A 18 12.28 6.97 -6.53
N LEU A 19 11.13 6.64 -7.11
CA LEU A 19 10.64 7.24 -8.36
C LEU A 19 9.85 8.53 -8.14
N TYR A 20 9.16 8.66 -7.01
CA TYR A 20 8.24 9.77 -6.74
C TYR A 20 8.54 10.39 -5.38
N SER A 21 8.46 11.72 -5.30
CA SER A 21 8.63 12.47 -4.05
C SER A 21 7.32 12.92 -3.42
N VAL A 22 6.20 12.78 -4.13
CA VAL A 22 4.86 13.19 -3.68
C VAL A 22 4.10 11.98 -3.17
N GLU A 23 3.55 12.02 -1.95
CA GLU A 23 2.88 10.86 -1.33
C GLU A 23 1.72 10.33 -2.17
N LYS A 24 1.00 11.23 -2.83
CA LYS A 24 -0.11 10.89 -3.73
C LYS A 24 0.35 10.04 -4.92
N ASP A 25 1.50 10.35 -5.51
CA ASP A 25 2.02 9.62 -6.67
C ASP A 25 2.59 8.26 -6.25
N ILE A 26 3.23 8.20 -5.08
CA ILE A 26 3.66 6.95 -4.45
C ILE A 26 2.45 6.03 -4.23
N ALA A 27 1.39 6.54 -3.58
CA ALA A 27 0.16 5.79 -3.32
C ALA A 27 -0.50 5.31 -4.61
N LYS A 28 -0.56 6.18 -5.64
CA LYS A 28 -1.13 5.84 -6.94
C LYS A 28 -0.34 4.74 -7.65
N HIS A 29 0.99 4.80 -7.62
CA HIS A 29 1.85 3.78 -8.23
C HIS A 29 1.61 2.41 -7.60
N ILE A 30 1.58 2.35 -6.26
CA ILE A 30 1.35 1.11 -5.52
C ILE A 30 -0.05 0.56 -5.81
N LYS A 31 -1.07 1.41 -5.79
CA LYS A 31 -2.45 1.03 -6.12
C LYS A 31 -2.56 0.40 -7.52
N CYS A 32 -2.04 1.07 -8.54
CA CYS A 32 -2.14 0.59 -9.92
C CYS A 32 -1.47 -0.78 -10.12
N GLN A 33 -0.31 -0.99 -9.48
CA GLN A 33 0.39 -2.26 -9.56
C GLN A 33 -0.39 -3.38 -8.86
N LEU A 34 -0.97 -3.11 -7.67
CA LEU A 34 -1.75 -4.10 -6.94
C LEU A 34 -3.05 -4.47 -7.64
N ASP A 35 -3.76 -3.49 -8.18
CA ASP A 35 -4.96 -3.71 -9.01
C ASP A 35 -4.61 -4.60 -10.22
N SER A 36 -3.45 -4.40 -10.85
CA SER A 36 -3.03 -5.19 -12.01
C SER A 36 -2.55 -6.61 -11.66
N LEU A 37 -1.84 -6.79 -10.54
CA LEU A 37 -1.23 -8.06 -10.15
C LEU A 37 -2.21 -9.01 -9.46
N LYS A 38 -3.06 -8.47 -8.58
CA LYS A 38 -3.94 -9.25 -7.70
C LYS A 38 -5.40 -9.16 -8.09
N GLY A 39 -5.76 -8.23 -8.97
CA GLY A 39 -7.15 -7.93 -9.30
C GLY A 39 -7.91 -7.30 -8.13
N GLY A 40 -9.14 -6.87 -8.40
CA GLY A 40 -9.99 -6.19 -7.42
C GLY A 40 -9.70 -4.69 -7.31
N VAL A 41 -10.22 -4.06 -6.25
CA VAL A 41 -10.03 -2.63 -5.97
C VAL A 41 -9.21 -2.47 -4.70
N TRP A 42 -7.94 -2.11 -4.89
CA TRP A 42 -7.01 -1.83 -3.81
C TRP A 42 -7.02 -0.35 -3.45
N HIS A 43 -6.86 -0.09 -2.16
CA HIS A 43 -6.74 1.24 -1.58
C HIS A 43 -5.38 1.35 -0.90
N VAL A 44 -4.69 2.46 -1.18
CA VAL A 44 -3.36 2.75 -0.63
C VAL A 44 -3.38 4.15 -0.06
N VAL A 45 -2.93 4.29 1.18
CA VAL A 45 -2.73 5.56 1.89
C VAL A 45 -1.27 5.65 2.28
N VAL A 46 -0.66 6.80 2.01
CA VAL A 46 0.73 7.11 2.37
C VAL A 46 0.73 8.46 3.10
N GLY A 47 1.41 8.52 4.23
CA GLY A 47 1.52 9.75 5.01
C GLY A 47 2.39 9.55 6.25
N LYS A 48 2.89 10.65 6.82
CA LYS A 48 3.76 10.57 8.01
C LYS A 48 2.99 10.21 9.27
N GLU A 49 1.86 10.89 9.49
CA GLU A 49 0.97 10.66 10.60
C GLU A 49 -0.47 10.59 10.09
N PHE A 50 -1.12 9.44 10.28
CA PHE A 50 -2.55 9.29 10.01
C PHE A 50 -3.16 8.24 10.93
N GLY A 51 -4.42 8.48 11.30
CA GLY A 51 -5.29 7.47 11.92
C GLY A 51 -6.36 7.06 10.93
N SER A 52 -6.59 5.76 10.78
CA SER A 52 -7.62 5.23 9.88
C SER A 52 -8.50 4.21 10.61
N TYR A 53 -9.82 4.33 10.43
CA TYR A 53 -10.79 3.34 10.87
C TYR A 53 -11.52 2.80 9.64
N ILE A 54 -11.16 1.59 9.23
CA ILE A 54 -11.59 1.01 7.94
C ILE A 54 -11.95 -0.47 8.10
N THR A 55 -13.11 -0.81 7.54
CA THR A 55 -13.53 -2.20 7.34
C THR A 55 -12.92 -2.70 6.03
N HIS A 56 -12.20 -3.82 6.09
CA HIS A 56 -11.46 -4.41 4.97
C HIS A 56 -11.75 -5.91 4.86
N ASP A 57 -11.49 -6.47 3.68
CA ASP A 57 -11.61 -7.90 3.45
C ASP A 57 -10.63 -8.71 4.29
N ARG A 58 -11.08 -9.86 4.81
CA ARG A 58 -10.22 -10.74 5.62
C ARG A 58 -8.97 -11.09 4.81
N ASN A 59 -7.81 -10.96 5.47
CA ASN A 59 -6.49 -11.30 4.93
C ASN A 59 -5.94 -10.41 3.80
N CYS A 60 -6.57 -9.26 3.49
CA CYS A 60 -6.12 -8.29 2.48
C CYS A 60 -5.81 -6.91 3.10
N PHE A 61 -5.01 -6.89 4.18
CA PHE A 61 -4.63 -5.67 4.90
C PHE A 61 -3.15 -5.72 5.30
N ILE A 62 -2.41 -4.66 4.99
CA ILE A 62 -1.03 -4.45 5.44
C ILE A 62 -0.90 -3.01 5.92
N HIS A 63 -0.31 -2.86 7.10
CA HIS A 63 0.16 -1.59 7.62
C HIS A 63 1.65 -1.72 7.94
N PHE A 64 2.47 -0.83 7.38
CA PHE A 64 3.92 -0.82 7.60
C PHE A 64 4.47 0.60 7.48
N SER A 65 5.64 0.84 8.03
CA SER A 65 6.34 2.12 7.98
C SER A 65 7.69 1.98 7.29
N ILE A 66 8.04 2.93 6.42
CA ILE A 66 9.37 3.07 5.85
C ILE A 66 9.90 4.46 6.19
N GLY A 67 10.89 4.52 7.10
CA GLY A 67 11.38 5.79 7.64
C GLY A 67 10.27 6.53 8.36
N ASP A 68 10.06 7.80 8.01
CA ASP A 68 9.01 8.66 8.60
C ASP A 68 7.64 8.50 7.93
N TYR A 69 7.52 7.67 6.89
CA TYR A 69 6.27 7.47 6.16
C TYR A 69 5.60 6.17 6.59
N SER A 70 4.32 6.26 6.94
CA SER A 70 3.43 5.14 7.15
C SER A 70 2.69 4.80 5.87
N PHE A 71 2.47 3.51 5.64
CA PHE A 71 1.80 2.94 4.48
C PHE A 71 0.68 2.04 4.95
N LEU A 72 -0.50 2.26 4.40
CA LEU A 72 -1.69 1.48 4.67
C LEU A 72 -2.25 0.99 3.35
N VAL A 73 -2.27 -0.33 3.19
CA VAL A 73 -2.71 -1.00 1.97
C VAL A 73 -3.80 -1.98 2.33
N PHE A 74 -4.98 -1.82 1.74
CA PHE A 74 -6.11 -2.69 2.00
C PHE A 74 -6.98 -2.86 0.76
N ARG A 75 -7.68 -3.99 0.69
CA ARG A 75 -8.69 -4.26 -0.35
C ARG A 75 -10.08 -4.13 0.26
N ILE A 76 -10.99 -3.51 -0.48
CA ILE A 76 -12.43 -3.50 -0.18
C ILE A 76 -13.14 -4.13 -1.37
N GLY A 77 -13.92 -5.19 -1.13
CA GLY A 77 -14.75 -5.85 -2.15
C GLY A 77 -14.22 -7.21 -2.55
#